data_AF-A0AAD7TST4-F1
#
_entry.id   AF-A0AAD7TST4-F1
#
_cell.length_a   1.000
_cell.length_b   1.000
_cell.length_c   1.000
_cell.angle_alpha   90.00
_cell.angle_beta   90.00
_cell.angle_gamma   90.00
#
_symmetry.space_group_name_H-M   'P 1'
#
loop_
_entity.id
_entity.type
_entity.pdbx_description
1 polymer ?
#
loop_
_entity_poly.entity_id
_entity_poly.type
_entity_poly.pdbx_seq_one_letter_code
_entity_poly.pdbx_strand_id
1 'polypeptide(L)'
;MSVNRTIDDQRGDNVTGVVPLYLPGEAWNIGQMCNMCSIRPGDPIDPSQVFDGTWHDTTSLTNDTEPIIQVNFTGHAVYVYNIVINIVLDHEPDVATTTDLIFYVDDHHVAYYAETPRDNTSTPAVSYNKLVYSNTSLEQGEHILQIKTANQTKALTLFDYVVYSTYEDDAQLPPSSLSQPSQPVETSHTGLGDPQTDAHAPTLGIIAGGAVGGAVVVIVAACMLYALHAHRARRRKARFGRITSRSSHSGAPQDADAIDGEGCSAKPTMPEEPRSSLYSRIVGRAWSPPWAPSSVVSSSGGASFAQVERRALLVGKIQSLQARLHELRCARASKGGRGAESSCPSAVESSLSTMLVGLQQELSTMSTELRLEDRY
;
A
#
# COMPACT_ATOMS: atom_id res chain seq x y z
N MET A 1 22.46 14.31 18.92
CA MET A 1 21.25 14.33 19.81
C MET A 1 20.32 13.19 19.41
N SER A 2 19.48 12.64 20.30
CA SER A 2 18.47 11.65 19.86
C SER A 2 17.31 12.35 19.15
N VAL A 3 16.92 11.86 17.98
CA VAL A 3 15.80 12.37 17.18
C VAL A 3 14.85 11.25 16.78
N ASN A 4 13.59 11.61 16.52
CA ASN A 4 12.57 10.69 16.03
C ASN A 4 12.39 10.86 14.52
N ARG A 5 12.29 9.74 13.82
CA ARG A 5 12.03 9.65 12.38
C ARG A 5 10.79 8.78 12.16
N THR A 6 10.04 9.06 11.10
CA THR A 6 8.78 8.38 10.81
C THR A 6 8.87 7.63 9.50
N ILE A 7 8.38 6.40 9.49
CA ILE A 7 8.18 5.56 8.32
C ILE A 7 6.68 5.42 8.14
N ASP A 8 6.14 6.14 7.16
CA ASP A 8 4.74 6.08 6.75
C ASP A 8 4.45 4.76 6.01
N ASP A 9 3.22 4.27 6.11
CA ASP A 9 2.78 3.02 5.46
C ASP A 9 3.02 3.01 3.94
N GLN A 10 2.88 4.17 3.29
CA GLN A 10 2.89 4.27 1.83
C GLN A 10 3.99 5.18 1.29
N ARG A 11 4.30 6.26 2.00
CA ARG A 11 5.32 7.27 1.64
C ARG A 11 6.70 6.89 2.16
N GLY A 12 6.75 5.95 3.11
CA GLY A 12 7.98 5.40 3.66
C GLY A 12 8.69 6.34 4.65
N ASP A 13 9.96 6.05 4.86
CA ASP A 13 10.85 6.79 5.76
C ASP A 13 11.01 8.25 5.31
N ASN A 14 10.78 9.19 6.23
CA ASN A 14 10.92 10.62 5.96
C ASN A 14 12.36 11.09 5.65
N VAL A 15 13.37 10.25 5.88
CA VAL A 15 14.77 10.50 5.51
C VAL A 15 15.15 9.75 4.24
N THR A 16 14.88 8.45 4.17
CA THR A 16 15.40 7.58 3.09
C THR A 16 14.41 7.35 1.96
N GLY A 17 13.11 7.59 2.20
CA GLY A 17 12.02 7.27 1.28
C GLY A 17 11.75 5.77 1.13
N VAL A 18 12.42 4.91 1.91
CA VAL A 18 12.20 3.46 1.88
C VAL A 18 10.83 3.16 2.49
N VAL A 19 9.99 2.47 1.73
CA VAL A 19 8.65 2.06 2.15
C VAL A 19 8.66 0.69 2.84
N PRO A 20 7.72 0.41 3.75
CA PRO A 20 7.51 -0.92 4.29
C PRO A 20 7.30 -1.96 3.19
N LEU A 21 7.80 -3.17 3.42
CA LEU A 21 7.59 -4.32 2.55
C LEU A 21 6.40 -5.14 3.06
N TYR A 22 5.40 -5.31 2.21
CA TYR A 22 4.18 -6.06 2.50
C TYR A 22 4.22 -7.45 1.85
N LEU A 23 4.10 -8.51 2.66
CA LEU A 23 4.20 -9.90 2.21
C LEU A 23 3.01 -10.75 2.71
N PRO A 24 2.53 -11.71 1.90
CA PRO A 24 2.62 -11.66 0.43
C PRO A 24 1.88 -10.41 -0.07
N GLY A 25 2.40 -9.74 -1.10
CA GLY A 25 1.91 -8.40 -1.48
C GLY A 25 0.43 -8.36 -1.86
N GLU A 26 -0.13 -9.45 -2.37
CA GLU A 26 -1.55 -9.59 -2.72
C GLU A 26 -2.49 -9.71 -1.52
N ALA A 27 -1.98 -9.96 -0.32
CA ALA A 27 -2.78 -9.99 0.90
C ALA A 27 -3.10 -8.58 1.42
N TRP A 28 -2.42 -7.55 0.91
CA TRP A 28 -2.50 -6.18 1.41
C TRP A 28 -3.21 -5.25 0.44
N ASN A 29 -4.12 -4.45 0.97
CA ASN A 29 -4.77 -3.36 0.25
C ASN A 29 -4.18 -2.02 0.65
N ILE A 30 -4.20 -1.09 -0.31
CA ILE A 30 -4.03 0.34 -0.04
C ILE A 30 -5.38 0.86 0.46
N GLY A 31 -5.53 1.06 1.75
CA GLY A 31 -6.85 1.13 2.37
C GLY A 31 -7.64 2.38 2.03
N GLN A 32 -6.97 3.52 1.87
CA GLN A 32 -7.58 4.76 1.38
C GLN A 32 -8.06 4.67 -0.08
N MET A 33 -7.69 3.61 -0.80
CA MET A 33 -8.17 3.32 -2.15
C MET A 33 -9.16 2.13 -2.19
N CYS A 34 -9.39 1.45 -1.06
CA CYS A 34 -10.23 0.27 -1.03
C CYS A 34 -11.72 0.61 -0.86
N ASN A 35 -12.38 0.88 -1.99
CA ASN A 35 -13.83 1.17 -1.99
C ASN A 35 -14.71 -0.08 -1.83
N MET A 36 -14.14 -1.28 -1.95
CA MET A 36 -14.85 -2.56 -1.80
C MET A 36 -14.54 -3.25 -0.47
N CYS A 37 -13.65 -2.69 0.35
CA CYS A 37 -13.39 -3.19 1.69
C CYS A 37 -14.56 -2.81 2.61
N SER A 38 -14.84 -3.67 3.58
CA SER A 38 -15.85 -3.38 4.61
C SER A 38 -15.43 -2.24 5.54
N ILE A 39 -14.11 -2.06 5.70
CA ILE A 39 -13.52 -0.87 6.32
C ILE A 39 -13.01 0.01 5.18
N ARG A 40 -13.64 1.17 4.98
CA ARG A 40 -13.36 2.05 3.83
C ARG A 40 -13.16 3.51 4.26
N PRO A 41 -12.53 4.35 3.42
CA PRO A 41 -12.45 5.78 3.69
C PRO A 41 -13.84 6.40 3.87
N GLY A 42 -14.01 7.17 4.94
CA GLY A 42 -15.24 7.82 5.36
C GLY A 42 -16.17 6.96 6.22
N ASP A 43 -15.91 5.65 6.37
CA ASP A 43 -16.82 4.72 7.06
C ASP A 43 -16.12 3.38 7.43
N PRO A 44 -15.76 3.15 8.72
CA PRO A 44 -15.77 4.08 9.85
C PRO A 44 -14.50 4.96 9.93
N ILE A 45 -13.55 4.79 9.01
CA ILE A 45 -12.27 5.51 9.04
C ILE A 45 -12.44 6.94 8.52
N ASP A 46 -12.00 7.92 9.29
CA ASP A 46 -11.82 9.31 8.87
C ASP A 46 -10.36 9.50 8.44
N PRO A 47 -10.06 9.61 7.13
CA PRO A 47 -8.69 9.75 6.64
C PRO A 47 -7.97 10.99 7.15
N SER A 48 -8.68 12.00 7.67
CA SER A 48 -8.05 13.21 8.23
C SER A 48 -7.41 12.97 9.60
N GLN A 49 -7.69 11.83 10.24
CA GLN A 49 -7.10 11.43 11.52
C GLN A 49 -5.99 10.37 11.37
N VAL A 50 -5.80 9.85 10.16
CA VAL A 50 -4.75 8.90 9.80
C VAL A 50 -3.48 9.67 9.45
N PHE A 51 -2.31 9.15 9.83
CA PHE A 51 -1.05 9.82 9.53
C PHE A 51 -0.88 9.96 8.01
N ASP A 52 -0.63 11.18 7.54
CA ASP A 52 -0.54 11.54 6.12
C ASP A 52 -1.68 11.07 5.19
N GLY A 53 -2.81 10.66 5.79
CA GLY A 53 -4.03 10.20 5.13
C GLY A 53 -3.91 8.84 4.43
N THR A 54 -2.92 8.01 4.78
CA THR A 54 -2.67 6.72 4.14
C THR A 54 -2.60 5.58 5.15
N TRP A 55 -3.05 4.39 4.75
CA TRP A 55 -2.90 3.17 5.56
C TRP A 55 -2.91 1.94 4.65
N HIS A 56 -2.31 0.85 5.12
CA HIS A 56 -2.43 -0.46 4.50
C HIS A 56 -3.27 -1.38 5.37
N ASP A 57 -4.17 -2.15 4.73
CA ASP A 57 -5.04 -3.09 5.41
C ASP A 57 -4.92 -4.51 4.90
N THR A 58 -5.20 -5.46 5.79
CA THR A 58 -5.39 -6.86 5.44
C THR A 58 -6.31 -7.53 6.45
N THR A 59 -7.00 -8.58 6.02
CA THR A 59 -7.72 -9.50 6.89
C THR A 59 -7.10 -10.88 6.79
N SER A 60 -6.50 -11.33 7.89
CA SER A 60 -6.01 -12.70 8.04
C SER A 60 -7.18 -13.63 8.33
N LEU A 61 -7.23 -14.77 7.64
CA LEU A 61 -8.19 -15.84 7.89
C LEU A 61 -7.49 -17.03 8.55
N THR A 62 -8.25 -17.83 9.30
CA THR A 62 -7.70 -19.00 9.98
C THR A 62 -7.07 -19.97 8.98
N ASN A 63 -5.83 -20.36 9.22
CA ASN A 63 -5.01 -21.24 8.36
C ASN A 63 -4.62 -20.65 6.98
N ASP A 64 -4.72 -19.33 6.79
CA ASP A 64 -4.17 -18.69 5.60
C ASP A 64 -2.68 -18.34 5.79
N THR A 65 -2.04 -17.95 4.70
CA THR A 65 -0.67 -17.40 4.70
C THR A 65 -0.65 -16.15 5.57
N GLU A 66 0.26 -16.13 6.54
CA GLU A 66 0.37 -15.04 7.51
C GLU A 66 0.82 -13.74 6.81
N PRO A 67 0.01 -12.66 6.83
CA PRO A 67 0.44 -11.37 6.30
C PRO A 67 1.50 -10.73 7.19
N ILE A 68 2.58 -10.25 6.59
CA ILE A 68 3.74 -9.65 7.25
C ILE A 68 3.99 -8.25 6.68
N ILE A 69 4.25 -7.31 7.58
CA ILE A 69 4.88 -6.03 7.27
C ILE A 69 6.33 -6.11 7.74
N GLN A 70 7.27 -5.84 6.85
CA GLN A 70 8.68 -5.74 7.18
C GLN A 70 9.14 -4.28 7.04
N VAL A 71 9.75 -3.77 8.10
CA VAL A 71 10.27 -2.40 8.20
C VAL A 71 11.73 -2.46 8.59
N ASN A 72 12.58 -1.82 7.80
CA ASN A 72 14.00 -1.69 8.11
C ASN A 72 14.26 -0.29 8.66
N PHE A 73 14.99 -0.16 9.76
CA PHE A 73 15.34 1.13 10.35
C PHE A 73 16.72 1.10 11.03
N THR A 74 17.32 2.27 11.24
CA THR A 74 18.59 2.41 11.97
C THR A 74 18.39 3.29 13.20
N GLY A 75 18.37 2.69 14.39
CA GLY A 75 18.02 3.40 15.62
C GLY A 75 18.22 2.58 16.89
N HIS A 76 17.77 3.12 18.01
CA HIS A 76 17.83 2.52 19.36
C HIS A 76 16.44 2.39 20.01
N ALA A 77 15.39 2.88 19.34
CA ALA A 77 14.00 2.69 19.76
C ALA A 77 13.07 2.60 18.55
N VAL A 78 11.95 1.90 18.71
CA VAL A 78 10.89 1.77 17.70
C VAL A 78 9.50 1.79 18.36
N TYR A 79 8.54 2.40 17.68
CA TYR A 79 7.14 2.55 18.10
C TYR A 79 6.24 2.29 16.89
N VAL A 80 5.25 1.43 17.03
CA VAL A 80 4.33 1.03 15.95
C VAL A 80 2.95 1.56 16.24
N TYR A 81 2.37 2.25 15.27
CA TYR A 81 1.05 2.85 15.37
C TYR A 81 0.11 2.27 14.32
N ASN A 82 -1.06 1.84 14.79
CA ASN A 82 -2.13 1.31 13.95
C ASN A 82 -3.41 2.13 14.14
N ILE A 83 -4.34 1.93 13.20
CA ILE A 83 -5.75 2.23 13.39
C ILE A 83 -6.40 0.99 14.01
N VAL A 84 -7.19 1.14 15.06
CA VAL A 84 -7.91 0.02 15.70
C VAL A 84 -9.40 0.28 15.69
N ILE A 85 -10.18 -0.67 15.15
CA ILE A 85 -11.64 -0.64 15.16
C ILE A 85 -12.13 -1.26 16.47
N ASN A 86 -12.78 -0.47 17.33
CA ASN A 86 -13.20 -0.92 18.65
C ASN A 86 -14.66 -1.39 18.70
N ILE A 87 -15.39 -1.38 17.58
CA ILE A 87 -16.80 -1.75 17.51
C ILE A 87 -17.03 -3.00 16.64
N VAL A 88 -18.13 -3.68 16.93
CA VAL A 88 -18.68 -4.70 16.03
C VAL A 88 -19.46 -3.98 14.92
N LEU A 89 -19.29 -4.41 13.67
CA LEU A 89 -20.02 -3.85 12.54
C LEU A 89 -21.26 -4.70 12.28
N ASP A 90 -22.36 -4.34 12.93
CA ASP A 90 -23.63 -5.11 12.91
C ASP A 90 -24.23 -5.27 11.50
N HIS A 91 -23.89 -4.40 10.57
CA HIS A 91 -24.36 -4.44 9.20
C HIS A 91 -23.60 -5.44 8.31
N GLU A 92 -22.48 -5.98 8.81
CA GLU A 92 -21.59 -6.88 8.06
C GLU A 92 -21.10 -8.02 8.97
N PRO A 93 -21.90 -9.10 9.12
CA PRO A 93 -21.68 -10.14 10.14
C PRO A 93 -20.37 -10.93 9.96
N ASP A 94 -19.73 -10.81 8.80
CA ASP A 94 -18.48 -11.48 8.46
C ASP A 94 -17.27 -10.53 8.43
N VAL A 95 -17.31 -9.37 9.10
CA VAL A 95 -16.15 -8.47 9.11
C VAL A 95 -15.27 -8.72 10.31
N ALA A 96 -13.97 -8.92 10.05
CA ALA A 96 -12.97 -8.96 11.11
C ALA A 96 -12.78 -7.54 11.64
N THR A 97 -12.95 -7.34 12.94
CA THR A 97 -12.57 -6.08 13.61
C THR A 97 -11.61 -6.32 14.77
N THR A 98 -11.29 -7.58 15.08
CA THR A 98 -10.23 -7.95 16.02
C THR A 98 -8.86 -7.65 15.44
N THR A 99 -8.00 -6.95 16.17
CA THR A 99 -6.58 -6.81 15.84
C THR A 99 -5.76 -7.85 16.62
N ASP A 100 -4.89 -8.58 15.94
CA ASP A 100 -4.07 -9.64 16.51
C ASP A 100 -2.70 -9.66 15.81
N LEU A 101 -1.65 -9.22 16.52
CA LEU A 101 -0.33 -8.91 15.98
C LEU A 101 0.79 -9.57 16.78
N ILE A 102 1.79 -10.06 16.06
CA ILE A 102 3.01 -10.65 16.61
C ILE A 102 4.20 -9.85 16.10
N PHE A 103 5.06 -9.40 16.99
CA PHE A 103 6.21 -8.55 16.67
C PHE A 103 7.51 -9.32 16.79
N TYR A 104 8.37 -9.15 15.78
CA TYR A 104 9.74 -9.62 15.78
C TYR A 104 10.68 -8.46 15.51
N VAL A 105 11.81 -8.41 16.21
CA VAL A 105 12.94 -7.53 15.89
C VAL A 105 14.15 -8.43 15.68
N ASP A 106 14.80 -8.29 14.51
CA ASP A 106 15.96 -9.09 14.11
C ASP A 106 15.71 -10.60 14.25
N ASP A 107 14.57 -11.05 13.72
CA ASP A 107 14.06 -12.43 13.78
C ASP A 107 13.78 -13.00 15.18
N HIS A 108 13.85 -12.17 16.23
CA HIS A 108 13.48 -12.55 17.60
C HIS A 108 12.08 -12.08 17.94
N HIS A 109 11.24 -12.98 18.44
CA HIS A 109 9.91 -12.63 18.96
C HIS A 109 10.05 -11.72 20.18
N VAL A 110 9.46 -10.53 20.13
CA VAL A 110 9.61 -9.49 21.16
C VAL A 110 8.29 -9.10 21.84
N ALA A 111 7.15 -9.25 21.16
CA ALA A 111 5.86 -8.89 21.73
C ALA A 111 4.67 -9.52 21.00
N TYR A 112 3.55 -9.52 21.70
CA TYR A 112 2.23 -9.89 21.20
C TYR A 112 1.24 -8.77 21.55
N TYR A 113 0.35 -8.42 20.62
CA TYR A 113 -0.73 -7.46 20.83
C TYR A 113 -2.04 -8.04 20.31
N ALA A 114 -3.08 -8.02 21.13
CA ALA A 114 -4.43 -8.34 20.69
C ALA A 114 -5.46 -7.40 21.32
N GLU A 115 -6.39 -6.93 20.49
CA GLU A 115 -7.53 -6.13 20.92
C GLU A 115 -8.77 -6.59 20.16
N THR A 116 -9.79 -7.00 20.91
CA THR A 116 -11.10 -7.36 20.35
C THR A 116 -12.07 -6.18 20.48
N PRO A 117 -12.97 -6.01 19.50
CA PRO A 117 -14.00 -4.98 19.55
C PRO A 117 -14.92 -5.19 20.76
N ARG A 118 -15.42 -4.08 21.31
CA ARG A 118 -16.38 -4.09 22.41
C ARG A 118 -17.69 -3.45 21.95
N ASP A 119 -18.80 -4.09 22.32
CA ASP A 119 -20.14 -3.58 22.13
C ASP A 119 -20.54 -2.58 23.23
N ASN A 120 -19.69 -1.58 23.51
CA ASN A 120 -20.02 -0.57 24.50
C ASN A 120 -19.91 0.85 23.93
N THR A 121 -20.86 1.69 24.32
CA THR A 121 -20.99 3.07 23.86
C THR A 121 -19.96 4.03 24.47
N SER A 122 -19.02 3.52 25.28
CA SER A 122 -18.11 4.32 26.08
C SER A 122 -16.74 4.51 25.41
N THR A 123 -16.41 3.70 24.39
CA THR A 123 -15.18 3.81 23.61
C THR A 123 -15.47 4.38 22.22
N PRO A 124 -14.60 5.25 21.67
CA PRO A 124 -14.69 5.68 20.28
C PRO A 124 -14.72 4.47 19.34
N ALA A 125 -15.50 4.54 18.27
CA ALA A 125 -15.59 3.46 17.28
C ALA A 125 -14.23 3.10 16.65
N VAL A 126 -13.37 4.11 16.49
CA VAL A 126 -12.04 3.99 15.90
C VAL A 126 -11.02 4.66 16.80
N SER A 127 -9.92 3.97 17.09
CA SER A 127 -8.72 4.52 17.73
C SER A 127 -7.67 4.79 16.66
N TYR A 128 -7.33 6.05 16.42
CA TYR A 128 -6.20 6.45 15.58
C TYR A 128 -4.93 6.62 16.42
N ASN A 129 -3.76 6.58 15.77
CA ASN A 129 -2.46 6.73 16.45
C ASN A 129 -2.33 5.77 17.65
N LYS A 130 -2.88 4.55 17.53
CA LYS A 130 -2.89 3.58 18.62
C LYS A 130 -1.52 2.91 18.66
N LEU A 131 -0.77 3.16 19.75
CA LEU A 131 0.50 2.48 19.99
C LEU A 131 0.24 0.99 20.28
N VAL A 132 0.64 0.12 19.34
CA VAL A 132 0.45 -1.34 19.45
C VAL A 132 1.73 -2.06 19.85
N TYR A 133 2.89 -1.44 19.64
CA TYR A 133 4.19 -1.95 20.08
C TYR A 133 5.17 -0.80 20.31
N SER A 134 6.04 -0.97 21.31
CA SER A 134 7.19 -0.07 21.53
C SER A 134 8.35 -0.83 22.14
N ASN A 135 9.57 -0.49 21.73
CA ASN A 135 10.79 -0.91 22.36
C ASN A 135 11.78 0.25 22.38
N THR A 136 12.23 0.65 23.56
CA THR A 136 13.10 1.82 23.77
C THR A 136 14.51 1.43 24.22
N SER A 137 14.85 0.15 24.14
CA SER A 137 16.06 -0.44 24.70
C SER A 137 16.81 -1.27 23.66
N LEU A 138 16.70 -0.91 22.38
CA LEU A 138 17.48 -1.52 21.32
C LEU A 138 18.91 -0.95 21.35
N GLU A 139 19.88 -1.75 20.94
CA GLU A 139 21.21 -1.23 20.67
C GLU A 139 21.14 -0.27 19.49
N GLN A 140 21.96 0.79 19.46
CA GLN A 140 21.99 1.66 18.29
C GLN A 140 22.53 0.87 17.09
N GLY A 141 21.70 0.62 16.08
CA GLY A 141 22.12 -0.15 14.91
C GLY A 141 21.04 -0.27 13.86
N GLU A 142 21.33 -1.05 12.82
CA GLU A 142 20.33 -1.48 11.84
C GLU A 142 19.47 -2.59 12.42
N HIS A 143 18.16 -2.48 12.25
CA HIS A 143 17.18 -3.43 12.72
C HIS A 143 16.14 -3.77 11.66
N ILE A 144 15.61 -4.98 11.73
CA ILE A 144 14.46 -5.43 10.95
C ILE A 144 13.30 -5.67 11.89
N LEU A 145 12.26 -4.85 11.79
CA LEU A 145 10.98 -5.07 12.43
C LEU A 145 10.08 -5.90 11.50
N GLN A 146 9.54 -7.00 12.00
CA GLN A 146 8.45 -7.73 11.34
C GLN A 146 7.19 -7.64 12.21
N ILE A 147 6.09 -7.23 11.58
CA ILE A 147 4.75 -7.19 12.18
C ILE A 147 3.93 -8.25 11.45
N LYS A 148 3.57 -9.32 12.15
CA LYS A 148 2.79 -10.42 11.58
C LYS A 148 1.36 -10.34 12.09
N THR A 149 0.40 -10.53 11.20
CA THR A 149 -1.01 -10.64 11.60
C THR A 149 -1.29 -12.08 11.96
N ALA A 150 -1.70 -12.36 13.19
CA ALA A 150 -1.92 -13.74 13.62
C ALA A 150 -2.93 -14.46 12.71
N ASN A 151 -2.68 -15.74 12.41
CA ASN A 151 -3.52 -16.54 11.51
C ASN A 151 -4.30 -17.66 12.23
N GLN A 152 -4.34 -17.62 13.57
CA GLN A 152 -5.13 -18.56 14.37
C GLN A 152 -6.59 -18.15 14.44
N THR A 153 -6.85 -16.84 14.38
CA THR A 153 -8.19 -16.25 14.35
C THR A 153 -8.33 -15.31 13.18
N LYS A 154 -9.58 -14.98 12.83
CA LYS A 154 -9.86 -13.97 11.82
C LYS A 154 -9.50 -12.58 12.39
N ALA A 155 -8.47 -11.95 11.84
CA ALA A 155 -7.87 -10.73 12.38
C ALA A 155 -7.72 -9.65 11.30
N LEU A 156 -7.96 -8.40 11.69
CA LEU A 156 -7.83 -7.20 10.89
C LEU A 156 -6.58 -6.42 11.32
N THR A 157 -5.74 -6.09 10.35
CA THR A 157 -4.63 -5.16 10.52
C THR A 157 -4.88 -3.92 9.69
N LEU A 158 -4.79 -2.76 10.33
CA LEU A 158 -4.82 -1.43 9.69
C LEU A 158 -3.55 -0.70 10.12
N PHE A 159 -2.50 -0.82 9.33
CA PHE A 159 -1.19 -0.26 9.63
C PHE A 159 -1.07 1.17 9.12
N ASP A 160 -0.58 2.06 9.99
CA ASP A 160 -0.53 3.52 9.76
C ASP A 160 0.92 4.00 9.64
N TYR A 161 1.72 3.90 10.70
CA TYR A 161 3.13 4.32 10.63
C TYR A 161 4.01 3.72 11.74
N VAL A 162 5.32 3.80 11.55
CA VAL A 162 6.35 3.50 12.54
C VAL A 162 7.14 4.75 12.86
N VAL A 163 7.50 4.93 14.14
CA VAL A 163 8.49 5.92 14.57
C VAL A 163 9.70 5.19 15.09
N TYR A 164 10.90 5.60 14.70
CA TYR A 164 12.15 5.12 15.30
C TYR A 164 12.97 6.29 15.84
N SER A 165 13.71 6.04 16.92
CA SER A 165 14.66 7.01 17.49
C SER A 165 16.08 6.64 17.12
N THR A 166 16.87 7.63 16.73
CA THR A 166 18.28 7.45 16.33
C THR A 166 19.12 8.65 16.79
N TYR A 167 20.44 8.52 16.83
CA TYR A 167 21.31 9.65 17.10
C TYR A 167 21.63 10.41 15.81
N GLU A 168 21.45 11.73 15.82
CA GLU A 168 22.11 12.58 14.84
C GLU A 168 23.59 12.71 15.19
N ASP A 169 24.44 12.35 14.24
CA ASP A 169 25.85 12.71 14.26
C ASP A 169 25.97 14.22 14.01
N ASP A 170 26.61 14.94 14.96
CA ASP A 170 27.06 16.32 14.77
C ASP A 170 28.24 16.35 13.79
N ALA A 171 28.01 16.01 12.52
CA ALA A 171 29.03 15.97 11.49
C ALA A 171 28.76 17.01 10.40
N GLN A 172 28.96 18.29 10.72
CA GLN A 172 29.68 19.24 9.84
C GLN A 172 29.98 20.57 10.56
N LEU A 173 30.99 20.57 11.44
CA LEU A 173 31.91 21.70 11.46
C LEU A 173 33.10 21.29 10.58
N PRO A 174 33.46 22.06 9.54
CA PRO A 174 34.64 21.75 8.74
C PRO A 174 35.87 21.71 9.67
N PRO A 175 36.82 20.80 9.45
CA PRO A 175 38.04 20.79 10.24
C PRO A 175 38.73 22.14 10.06
N SER A 176 38.77 22.93 11.14
CA SER A 176 39.65 24.09 11.24
C SER A 176 41.04 23.65 10.86
N SER A 177 41.53 24.15 9.73
CA SER A 177 42.86 23.92 9.22
C SER A 177 43.89 24.42 10.24
N LEU A 178 44.34 23.53 11.11
CA LEU A 178 45.50 23.76 11.96
C LEU A 178 46.75 23.54 11.09
N SER A 179 47.32 24.67 10.70
CA SER A 179 48.60 24.88 10.03
C SER A 179 49.71 23.98 10.61
N GLN A 180 50.22 23.08 9.77
CA GLN A 180 51.43 22.31 10.03
C GLN A 180 52.67 23.14 9.64
N PRO A 181 53.74 23.19 10.46
CA PRO A 181 54.90 24.03 10.19
C PRO A 181 55.84 23.38 9.18
N SER A 182 56.27 24.19 8.21
CA SER A 182 57.30 23.92 7.21
C SER A 182 58.71 24.04 7.79
N GLN A 183 59.57 23.05 7.56
CA GLN A 183 61.03 23.13 7.70
C GLN A 183 61.74 22.28 6.63
N PRO A 184 63.03 22.55 6.32
CA PRO A 184 63.48 22.73 4.94
C PRO A 184 64.35 21.61 4.34
N VAL A 185 64.53 21.78 3.03
CA VAL A 185 65.40 21.11 2.05
C VAL A 185 66.82 20.82 2.52
N GLU A 186 67.30 19.61 2.25
CA GLU A 186 68.70 19.34 1.87
C GLU A 186 68.78 18.31 0.74
N THR A 187 69.76 18.54 -0.13
CA THR A 187 69.94 17.99 -1.49
C THR A 187 71.02 16.90 -1.50
N SER A 188 71.07 16.12 -2.60
CA SER A 188 72.14 15.23 -3.09
C SER A 188 72.22 13.83 -2.43
N HIS A 189 72.33 12.71 -3.15
CA HIS A 189 73.21 12.40 -4.27
C HIS A 189 72.67 11.34 -5.26
N THR A 190 73.30 11.34 -6.42
CA THR A 190 73.28 10.49 -7.62
C THR A 190 73.23 8.97 -7.45
N GLY A 191 72.50 8.29 -8.34
CA GLY A 191 72.66 6.86 -8.68
C GLY A 191 72.01 6.53 -10.03
N LEU A 192 72.84 6.18 -11.00
CA LEU A 192 72.50 5.81 -12.39
C LEU A 192 71.85 4.43 -12.51
N GLY A 193 70.90 4.27 -13.44
CA GLY A 193 70.37 2.98 -13.89
C GLY A 193 69.16 3.11 -14.83
N ASP A 194 69.41 3.08 -16.13
CA ASP A 194 68.47 2.94 -17.27
C ASP A 194 68.24 1.43 -17.58
N PRO A 195 67.38 0.93 -18.52
CA PRO A 195 66.18 1.45 -19.21
C PRO A 195 64.94 0.50 -19.16
N GLN A 196 63.80 1.02 -19.65
CA GLN A 196 62.68 0.34 -20.35
C GLN A 196 61.93 -0.86 -19.72
N THR A 197 60.61 -0.71 -19.60
CA THR A 197 59.65 -1.50 -20.41
C THR A 197 58.24 -0.91 -20.34
N ASP A 198 57.74 -0.54 -21.52
CA ASP A 198 56.35 -0.22 -21.83
C ASP A 198 55.44 -1.45 -21.67
N ALA A 199 54.24 -1.27 -21.10
CA ALA A 199 53.07 -2.10 -21.43
C ALA A 199 51.75 -1.44 -21.01
N HIS A 200 51.17 -0.70 -21.96
CA HIS A 200 49.75 -0.57 -22.30
C HIS A 200 48.66 -0.82 -21.24
N ALA A 201 48.00 0.26 -20.84
CA ALA A 201 46.61 0.25 -20.40
C ALA A 201 45.67 0.16 -21.63
N PRO A 202 44.65 -0.73 -21.64
CA PRO A 202 43.61 -0.68 -22.66
C PRO A 202 42.58 0.40 -22.34
N THR A 203 42.49 1.37 -23.24
CA THR A 203 41.37 2.32 -23.38
C THR A 203 40.17 1.57 -23.98
N LEU A 204 39.09 1.41 -23.20
CA LEU A 204 37.80 0.97 -23.72
C LEU A 204 37.04 2.17 -24.28
N GLY A 205 37.23 2.41 -25.58
CA GLY A 205 36.40 3.28 -26.39
C GLY A 205 35.26 2.51 -27.08
N ILE A 206 34.04 3.02 -26.88
CA ILE A 206 32.97 3.14 -27.89
C ILE A 206 32.34 1.84 -28.41
N ILE A 207 31.22 1.44 -27.79
CA ILE A 207 30.09 0.78 -28.47
C ILE A 207 28.80 1.48 -28.02
N ALA A 208 28.48 2.61 -28.66
CA ALA A 208 27.18 3.28 -28.52
C ALA A 208 26.78 3.89 -29.86
N GLY A 209 26.14 3.09 -30.71
CA GLY A 209 25.69 3.54 -32.03
C GLY A 209 24.45 2.82 -32.59
N GLY A 210 23.76 1.98 -31.80
CA GLY A 210 22.62 1.17 -32.29
C GLY A 210 21.24 1.56 -31.77
N ALA A 211 21.14 2.13 -30.56
CA ALA A 211 19.83 2.25 -29.89
C ALA A 211 19.01 3.50 -30.28
N VAL A 212 19.66 4.60 -30.69
CA VAL A 212 18.96 5.87 -30.92
C VAL A 212 18.23 5.89 -32.28
N GLY A 213 18.75 5.19 -33.29
CA GLY A 213 18.12 5.13 -34.62
C GLY A 213 16.78 4.37 -34.62
N GLY A 214 16.67 3.29 -33.83
CA GLY A 214 15.46 2.47 -33.77
C GLY A 214 14.26 3.21 -33.16
N ALA A 215 14.50 4.01 -32.12
CA ALA A 215 13.43 4.74 -31.45
C ALA A 215 12.74 5.76 -32.36
N VAL A 216 13.52 6.47 -33.20
CA VAL A 216 12.96 7.48 -34.11
C VAL A 216 12.07 6.84 -35.18
N VAL A 217 12.48 5.68 -35.73
CA VAL A 217 11.69 4.97 -36.75
C VAL A 217 10.36 4.45 -36.16
N VAL A 218 10.38 3.92 -34.94
CA VAL A 218 9.17 3.43 -34.26
C VAL A 218 8.19 4.57 -33.96
N ILE A 219 8.69 5.73 -33.51
CA ILE A 219 7.86 6.90 -33.21
C ILE A 219 7.19 7.42 -34.50
N VAL A 220 7.95 7.53 -35.59
CA VAL A 220 7.40 8.01 -36.88
C VAL A 220 6.34 7.03 -37.41
N ALA A 221 6.57 5.72 -37.30
CA ALA A 221 5.58 4.72 -37.71
C ALA A 221 4.29 4.78 -36.87
N ALA A 222 4.41 4.93 -35.54
CA ALA A 222 3.27 5.07 -34.64
C ALA A 222 2.45 6.34 -34.93
N CYS A 223 3.12 7.47 -35.16
CA CYS A 223 2.47 8.74 -35.54
C CYS A 223 1.72 8.61 -36.88
N MET A 224 2.31 7.93 -37.86
CA MET A 224 1.67 7.73 -39.17
C MET A 224 0.44 6.83 -39.06
N LEU A 225 0.50 5.73 -38.29
CA LEU A 225 -0.66 4.86 -38.03
C LEU A 225 -1.79 5.61 -37.31
N TYR A 226 -1.45 6.39 -36.28
CA TYR A 226 -2.45 7.21 -35.56
C TYR A 226 -3.15 8.21 -36.49
N ALA A 227 -2.39 8.91 -37.33
CA ALA A 227 -2.95 9.86 -38.29
C ALA A 227 -3.92 9.18 -39.29
N LEU A 228 -3.59 7.98 -39.78
CA LEU A 228 -4.46 7.21 -40.67
C LEU A 228 -5.74 6.74 -39.97
N HIS A 229 -5.65 6.29 -38.72
CA HIS A 229 -6.82 5.91 -37.91
C HIS A 229 -7.74 7.12 -37.64
N ALA A 230 -7.17 8.26 -37.24
CA ALA A 230 -7.91 9.48 -37.01
C ALA A 230 -8.60 9.99 -38.28
N HIS A 231 -7.93 9.92 -39.43
CA HIS A 231 -8.52 10.32 -40.71
C HIS A 231 -9.67 9.40 -41.13
N ARG A 232 -9.58 8.08 -40.91
CA ARG A 232 -10.68 7.13 -41.15
C ARG A 232 -11.87 7.38 -40.21
N ALA A 233 -11.63 7.70 -38.94
CA ALA A 233 -12.69 7.98 -37.96
C ALA A 233 -13.47 9.27 -38.28
N ARG A 234 -12.77 10.32 -38.74
CA ARG A 234 -13.42 11.59 -39.14
C ARG A 234 -14.34 11.43 -40.34
N ARG A 235 -14.00 10.56 -41.31
CA ARG A 235 -14.88 10.26 -42.45
C ARG A 235 -16.20 9.58 -42.06
N ARG A 236 -16.28 8.93 -40.88
CA ARG A 236 -17.52 8.28 -40.41
C ARG A 236 -18.48 9.25 -39.70
N LYS A 237 -18.00 10.35 -39.10
CA LYS A 237 -18.83 11.31 -38.37
C LYS A 237 -19.52 12.36 -39.25
N ALA A 238 -19.16 12.46 -40.53
CA ALA A 238 -19.80 13.40 -41.47
C ALA A 238 -21.17 12.92 -42.03
N ARG A 239 -21.66 11.72 -41.65
CA ARG A 239 -22.93 11.18 -42.17
C ARG A 239 -24.11 11.15 -41.20
N PHE A 240 -23.94 11.50 -39.92
CA PHE A 240 -24.99 11.26 -38.90
C PHE A 240 -25.59 12.52 -38.23
N GLY A 241 -25.19 13.72 -38.64
CA GLY A 241 -25.65 14.98 -38.05
C GLY A 241 -26.85 15.63 -38.74
N ARG A 242 -27.97 14.92 -38.99
CA ARG A 242 -29.16 15.57 -39.57
C ARG A 242 -30.53 15.17 -39.00
N ILE A 243 -30.61 14.42 -37.90
CA ILE A 243 -31.92 14.00 -37.38
C ILE A 243 -31.99 14.20 -35.87
N THR A 244 -32.06 15.46 -35.43
CA THR A 244 -32.67 15.82 -34.14
C THR A 244 -33.05 17.30 -34.17
N SER A 245 -34.22 17.60 -34.72
CA SER A 245 -34.95 18.82 -34.42
C SER A 245 -36.43 18.50 -34.52
N ARG A 246 -37.19 18.95 -33.50
CA ARG A 246 -38.66 19.11 -33.44
C ARG A 246 -39.44 18.04 -32.66
N SER A 247 -39.73 18.33 -31.39
CA SER A 247 -41.13 18.44 -30.94
C SER A 247 -41.22 19.19 -29.60
N SER A 248 -41.91 20.32 -29.63
CA SER A 248 -42.36 21.12 -28.50
C SER A 248 -43.89 21.17 -28.51
N HIS A 249 -44.54 20.79 -27.42
CA HIS A 249 -45.95 21.03 -27.05
C HIS A 249 -46.02 20.87 -25.51
N SER A 250 -46.20 21.91 -24.69
CA SER A 250 -47.38 22.76 -24.42
C SER A 250 -48.53 22.01 -23.72
N GLY A 251 -48.79 22.33 -22.44
CA GLY A 251 -50.07 22.01 -21.77
C GLY A 251 -50.05 21.95 -20.24
N ALA A 252 -50.46 23.05 -19.59
CA ALA A 252 -51.06 23.16 -18.25
C ALA A 252 -52.16 24.25 -18.37
N PRO A 253 -53.09 24.51 -17.41
CA PRO A 253 -53.18 24.06 -16.00
C PRO A 253 -54.64 23.72 -15.53
N GLN A 254 -54.88 23.74 -14.19
CA GLN A 254 -56.16 23.73 -13.41
C GLN A 254 -56.66 22.33 -12.97
N ASP A 255 -57.15 22.04 -11.75
CA ASP A 255 -57.73 22.83 -10.65
C ASP A 255 -57.61 22.09 -9.28
N ALA A 256 -58.07 22.78 -8.23
CA ALA A 256 -58.06 22.48 -6.79
C ALA A 256 -58.77 21.18 -6.32
N ASP A 257 -58.38 20.67 -5.14
CA ASP A 257 -59.25 20.67 -3.96
C ASP A 257 -58.56 20.12 -2.71
N ALA A 258 -58.89 20.75 -1.58
CA ALA A 258 -58.49 20.41 -0.22
C ALA A 258 -59.59 19.58 0.46
N ILE A 259 -59.23 18.50 1.16
CA ILE A 259 -60.09 17.83 2.14
C ILE A 259 -59.24 17.36 3.33
N ASP A 260 -59.63 17.84 4.52
CA ASP A 260 -59.26 17.37 5.85
C ASP A 260 -59.82 15.97 6.15
N GLY A 261 -59.16 15.16 6.98
CA GLY A 261 -59.77 13.93 7.49
C GLY A 261 -58.89 13.07 8.41
N GLU A 262 -59.39 12.89 9.62
CA GLU A 262 -58.83 12.21 10.80
C GLU A 262 -58.34 10.75 10.64
N GLY A 263 -57.28 10.44 11.42
CA GLY A 263 -57.17 9.35 12.40
C GLY A 263 -57.66 7.93 12.10
N CYS A 264 -56.76 6.93 12.28
CA CYS A 264 -57.05 5.77 13.13
C CYS A 264 -55.79 4.99 13.55
N SER A 265 -55.82 4.61 14.83
CA SER A 265 -54.90 3.76 15.58
C SER A 265 -55.14 2.29 15.27
N ALA A 266 -54.08 1.47 15.16
CA ALA A 266 -54.11 0.07 15.58
C ALA A 266 -52.71 -0.51 15.77
N LYS A 267 -52.49 -1.07 16.97
CA LYS A 267 -51.38 -1.89 17.45
C LYS A 267 -51.84 -3.35 17.45
N PRO A 268 -50.96 -4.34 17.26
CA PRO A 268 -51.05 -5.58 18.05
C PRO A 268 -49.65 -6.00 18.56
N THR A 269 -49.41 -6.06 19.86
CA THR A 269 -49.70 -7.16 20.81
C THR A 269 -48.84 -8.41 20.56
N MET A 270 -47.82 -8.56 21.40
CA MET A 270 -46.98 -9.74 21.64
C MET A 270 -47.76 -10.86 22.35
N PRO A 271 -47.23 -12.10 22.35
CA PRO A 271 -47.34 -12.96 23.53
C PRO A 271 -45.98 -13.42 24.07
N GLU A 272 -45.82 -13.10 25.35
CA GLU A 272 -45.22 -13.81 26.50
C GLU A 272 -44.41 -15.10 26.34
N GLU A 273 -43.30 -15.10 27.10
CA GLU A 273 -42.45 -16.19 27.59
C GLU A 273 -43.23 -17.22 28.44
N PRO A 274 -42.64 -18.39 28.78
CA PRO A 274 -42.10 -18.46 30.14
C PRO A 274 -40.80 -19.26 30.30
N ARG A 275 -40.07 -18.84 31.34
CA ARG A 275 -38.79 -19.35 31.86
C ARG A 275 -38.90 -20.68 32.59
N SER A 276 -37.80 -21.44 32.57
CA SER A 276 -37.07 -22.02 33.73
C SER A 276 -36.26 -23.24 33.27
N SER A 277 -35.29 -23.82 33.98
CA SER A 277 -34.15 -23.36 34.80
C SER A 277 -33.38 -24.65 35.18
N LEU A 278 -32.10 -24.49 35.54
CA LEU A 278 -31.27 -25.36 36.40
C LEU A 278 -30.41 -26.50 35.80
N TYR A 279 -29.11 -26.40 36.16
CA TYR A 279 -28.14 -27.44 36.55
C TYR A 279 -27.76 -28.51 35.51
N SER A 280 -26.51 -28.96 35.35
CA SER A 280 -25.34 -28.99 36.22
C SER A 280 -24.05 -29.33 35.44
N ARG A 281 -22.91 -28.87 36.00
CA ARG A 281 -21.52 -29.36 35.99
C ARG A 281 -21.20 -30.72 35.33
N ILE A 282 -20.05 -30.78 34.64
CA ILE A 282 -18.92 -31.77 34.72
C ILE A 282 -17.73 -31.09 33.98
N VAL A 283 -16.71 -30.53 34.64
CA VAL A 283 -15.40 -31.12 35.03
C VAL A 283 -14.71 -31.99 33.97
N GLY A 284 -13.61 -31.49 33.40
CA GLY A 284 -12.36 -32.24 33.40
C GLY A 284 -11.60 -32.41 32.07
N ARG A 285 -10.44 -31.75 32.05
CA ARG A 285 -9.09 -32.25 31.67
C ARG A 285 -8.49 -31.78 30.35
N ALA A 286 -7.40 -31.04 30.55
CA ALA A 286 -6.32 -30.71 29.65
C ALA A 286 -5.51 -31.94 29.23
N TRP A 287 -5.14 -32.01 27.95
CA TRP A 287 -3.99 -32.74 27.42
C TRP A 287 -3.33 -31.89 26.31
N SER A 288 -2.02 -31.69 26.43
CA SER A 288 -1.11 -31.14 25.41
C SER A 288 -0.14 -32.26 24.96
N PRO A 289 0.56 -32.11 23.81
CA PRO A 289 0.85 -33.18 22.83
C PRO A 289 2.26 -33.77 22.96
N PRO A 290 2.67 -34.65 22.03
CA PRO A 290 3.91 -34.32 21.30
C PRO A 290 3.99 -34.79 19.82
N TRP A 291 5.03 -34.26 19.16
CA TRP A 291 5.81 -34.71 17.99
C TRP A 291 5.41 -34.31 16.54
N ALA A 292 6.31 -33.52 15.93
CA ALA A 292 6.73 -33.57 14.52
C ALA A 292 8.21 -34.08 14.51
N PRO A 293 8.94 -34.29 13.39
CA PRO A 293 8.62 -34.08 11.97
C PRO A 293 9.06 -35.27 11.05
N SER A 294 8.81 -35.17 9.73
CA SER A 294 9.70 -35.73 8.70
C SER A 294 9.47 -35.08 7.33
N SER A 295 10.58 -34.66 6.74
CA SER A 295 10.83 -34.05 5.43
C SER A 295 10.66 -35.00 4.25
N VAL A 296 10.13 -34.52 3.12
CA VAL A 296 10.42 -35.06 1.77
C VAL A 296 10.54 -33.90 0.74
N VAL A 297 11.50 -34.10 -0.16
CA VAL A 297 12.15 -33.19 -1.12
C VAL A 297 11.33 -32.91 -2.40
N SER A 298 11.60 -31.72 -2.96
CA SER A 298 11.23 -31.16 -4.26
C SER A 298 11.34 -32.07 -5.49
N SER A 299 10.41 -31.92 -6.44
CA SER A 299 10.73 -31.65 -7.85
C SER A 299 9.47 -31.32 -8.69
N SER A 300 9.38 -30.06 -9.15
CA SER A 300 8.68 -29.54 -10.35
C SER A 300 8.18 -28.11 -10.06
N GLY A 301 8.83 -27.09 -10.62
CA GLY A 301 8.40 -25.71 -10.33
C GLY A 301 9.04 -24.59 -11.16
N GLY A 302 9.80 -24.91 -12.22
CA GLY A 302 10.50 -23.91 -13.02
C GLY A 302 9.56 -22.94 -13.76
N ALA A 303 8.32 -23.34 -14.04
CA ALA A 303 7.33 -22.48 -14.68
C ALA A 303 6.59 -21.55 -13.68
N SER A 304 6.36 -22.03 -12.46
CA SER A 304 5.65 -21.28 -11.40
C SER A 304 6.48 -20.09 -10.90
N PHE A 305 7.79 -20.26 -10.70
CA PHE A 305 8.65 -19.19 -10.20
C PHE A 305 8.71 -17.98 -11.15
N ALA A 306 8.79 -18.23 -12.46
CA ALA A 306 8.79 -17.17 -13.47
C ALA A 306 7.45 -16.42 -13.55
N GLN A 307 6.32 -17.10 -13.31
CA GLN A 307 5.01 -16.46 -13.22
C GLN A 307 4.87 -15.62 -11.94
N VAL A 308 5.39 -16.09 -10.81
CA VAL A 308 5.41 -15.34 -9.54
C VAL A 308 6.26 -14.08 -9.65
N GLU A 309 7.45 -14.16 -10.26
CA GLU A 309 8.32 -13.00 -10.48
C GLU A 309 7.68 -11.98 -11.44
N ARG A 310 7.07 -12.46 -12.53
CA ARG A 310 6.31 -11.60 -13.46
C ARG A 310 5.13 -10.93 -12.75
N ARG A 311 4.52 -11.59 -11.76
CA ARG A 311 3.40 -11.06 -10.97
C ARG A 311 3.85 -9.94 -10.04
N ALA A 312 4.93 -10.17 -9.30
CA ALA A 312 5.52 -9.17 -8.42
C ALA A 312 5.92 -7.91 -9.21
N LEU A 313 6.49 -8.07 -10.40
CA LEU A 313 6.81 -6.96 -11.30
C LEU A 313 5.56 -6.20 -11.77
N LEU A 314 4.47 -6.92 -12.09
CA LEU A 314 3.20 -6.33 -12.48
C LEU A 314 2.57 -5.52 -11.32
N VAL A 315 2.59 -6.07 -10.12
CA VAL A 315 2.10 -5.39 -8.90
C VAL A 315 2.90 -4.11 -8.64
N GLY A 316 4.24 -4.19 -8.68
CA GLY A 316 5.09 -3.00 -8.50
C GLY A 316 4.84 -1.92 -9.56
N LYS A 317 4.59 -2.31 -10.83
CA LYS A 317 4.22 -1.36 -11.89
C LYS A 317 2.86 -0.71 -11.65
N ILE A 318 1.87 -1.46 -11.16
CA ILE A 318 0.55 -0.94 -10.81
C ILE A 318 0.68 0.07 -9.66
N GLN A 319 1.42 -0.28 -8.60
CA GLN A 319 1.68 0.61 -7.46
C GLN A 319 2.38 1.90 -7.89
N SER A 320 3.42 1.80 -8.73
CA SER A 320 4.13 2.97 -9.26
C SER A 320 3.23 3.88 -10.11
N LEU A 321 2.37 3.30 -10.96
CA LEU A 321 1.42 4.08 -11.77
C LEU A 321 0.31 4.69 -10.92
N GLN A 322 -0.14 4.00 -9.87
CA GLN A 322 -1.10 4.51 -8.90
C GLN A 322 -0.55 5.72 -8.14
N ALA A 323 0.68 5.63 -7.63
CA ALA A 323 1.37 6.73 -6.97
C ALA A 323 1.50 7.95 -7.89
N ARG A 324 1.94 7.74 -9.14
CA ARG A 324 2.12 8.83 -10.11
C ARG A 324 0.79 9.47 -10.55
N LEU A 325 -0.28 8.67 -10.64
CA LEU A 325 -1.61 9.19 -10.93
C LEU A 325 -2.14 10.03 -9.74
N HIS A 326 -1.85 9.60 -8.51
CA HIS A 326 -2.20 10.32 -7.30
C HIS A 326 -1.47 11.66 -7.20
N GLU A 327 -0.14 11.70 -7.45
CA GLU A 327 0.63 12.95 -7.50
C GLU A 327 0.06 13.96 -8.50
N LEU A 328 -0.31 13.50 -9.71
CA LEU A 328 -0.90 14.36 -10.73
C LEU A 328 -2.26 14.93 -10.30
N ARG A 329 -3.07 14.14 -9.59
CA ARG A 329 -4.36 14.58 -9.05
C ARG A 329 -4.18 15.60 -7.91
N CYS A 330 -3.25 15.36 -7.00
CA CYS A 330 -2.92 16.28 -5.90
C CYS A 330 -2.33 17.60 -6.43
N ALA A 331 -1.42 17.53 -7.41
CA ALA A 331 -0.85 18.71 -8.07
C ALA A 331 -1.92 19.54 -8.81
N ARG A 332 -2.95 18.90 -9.37
CA ARG A 332 -4.11 19.60 -9.94
C ARG A 332 -4.97 20.26 -8.85
N ALA A 333 -5.24 19.56 -7.74
CA ALA A 333 -6.04 20.09 -6.64
C ALA A 333 -5.39 21.37 -6.04
N SER A 334 -4.06 21.38 -5.89
CA SER A 334 -3.29 22.54 -5.45
C SER A 334 -3.40 23.74 -6.40
N LYS A 335 -3.59 23.52 -7.71
CA LYS A 335 -3.71 24.58 -8.73
C LYS A 335 -5.15 25.09 -8.96
N GLY A 336 -6.17 24.41 -8.42
CA GLY A 336 -7.59 24.70 -8.67
C GLY A 336 -8.19 25.90 -7.91
N GLY A 337 -7.38 26.66 -7.18
CA GLY A 337 -7.84 27.76 -6.32
C GLY A 337 -8.20 29.07 -7.04
N ARG A 338 -9.21 29.05 -7.92
CA ARG A 338 -10.17 30.16 -8.20
C ARG A 338 -10.98 29.85 -9.47
N GLY A 339 -12.29 29.69 -9.31
CA GLY A 339 -13.27 29.68 -10.40
C GLY A 339 -13.51 28.29 -10.98
N ALA A 340 -14.72 27.79 -10.78
CA ALA A 340 -15.19 26.52 -11.30
C ALA A 340 -15.17 26.49 -12.83
N GLU A 341 -14.25 25.73 -13.41
CA GLU A 341 -14.35 25.20 -14.78
C GLU A 341 -14.12 23.69 -14.73
N SER A 342 -15.01 22.96 -15.42
CA SER A 342 -15.11 21.51 -15.46
C SER A 342 -13.74 20.83 -15.66
N SER A 343 -13.27 20.12 -14.62
CA SER A 343 -12.00 19.38 -14.64
C SER A 343 -12.11 18.12 -15.50
N CYS A 344 -11.83 18.22 -16.79
CA CYS A 344 -11.51 17.05 -17.59
C CYS A 344 -10.10 16.55 -17.23
N PRO A 345 -9.88 15.23 -17.03
CA PRO A 345 -8.55 14.64 -16.85
C PRO A 345 -7.57 15.12 -17.92
N SER A 346 -6.31 15.40 -17.52
CA SER A 346 -5.30 15.72 -18.53
C SER A 346 -5.07 14.50 -19.43
N ALA A 347 -4.61 14.69 -20.68
CA ALA A 347 -4.31 13.56 -21.57
C ALA A 347 -3.32 12.56 -20.95
N VAL A 348 -2.41 13.06 -20.11
CA VAL A 348 -1.45 12.25 -19.34
C VAL A 348 -2.17 11.41 -18.28
N GLU A 349 -3.08 12.00 -17.51
CA GLU A 349 -3.87 11.31 -16.48
C GLU A 349 -4.78 10.23 -17.08
N SER A 350 -5.43 10.52 -18.21
CA SER A 350 -6.25 9.56 -18.95
C SER A 350 -5.41 8.41 -19.50
N SER A 351 -4.19 8.70 -19.99
CA SER A 351 -3.26 7.67 -20.46
C SER A 351 -2.76 6.79 -19.32
N LEU A 352 -2.39 7.37 -18.17
CA LEU A 352 -1.95 6.61 -16.99
C LEU A 352 -3.10 5.74 -16.44
N SER A 353 -4.31 6.28 -16.37
CA SER A 353 -5.49 5.51 -15.94
C SER A 353 -5.77 4.33 -16.86
N THR A 354 -5.60 4.51 -18.17
CA THR A 354 -5.77 3.43 -19.16
C THR A 354 -4.70 2.35 -18.99
N MET A 355 -3.44 2.74 -18.79
CA MET A 355 -2.35 1.80 -18.52
C MET A 355 -2.59 1.02 -17.22
N LEU A 356 -3.06 1.69 -16.18
CA LEU A 356 -3.38 1.09 -14.89
C LEU A 356 -4.50 0.04 -15.02
N VAL A 357 -5.59 0.36 -15.71
CA VAL A 357 -6.67 -0.61 -15.99
C VAL A 357 -6.16 -1.81 -16.78
N GLY A 358 -5.30 -1.57 -17.79
CA GLY A 358 -4.69 -2.66 -18.56
C GLY A 358 -3.84 -3.60 -17.72
N LEU A 359 -3.01 -3.06 -16.83
CA LEU A 359 -2.16 -3.87 -15.95
C LEU A 359 -2.98 -4.60 -14.87
N GLN A 360 -4.04 -3.97 -14.34
CA GLN A 360 -4.96 -4.63 -13.42
C GLN A 360 -5.69 -5.82 -14.08
N GLN A 361 -6.06 -5.68 -15.37
CA GLN A 361 -6.63 -6.77 -16.15
C GLN A 361 -5.61 -7.90 -16.41
N GLU A 362 -4.34 -7.55 -16.69
CA GLU A 362 -3.27 -8.55 -16.85
C GLU A 362 -3.02 -9.31 -15.53
N LEU A 363 -2.99 -8.59 -14.40
CA LEU A 363 -2.83 -9.18 -13.07
C LEU A 363 -4.00 -10.11 -12.70
N SER A 364 -5.24 -9.73 -13.01
CA SER A 364 -6.41 -10.56 -12.72
C SER A 364 -6.41 -11.85 -13.55
N THR A 365 -6.04 -11.76 -14.82
CA THR A 365 -5.92 -12.92 -15.73
C THR A 365 -4.85 -13.88 -15.21
N MET A 366 -3.69 -13.35 -14.82
CA MET A 366 -2.59 -14.18 -14.31
C MET A 366 -2.91 -14.78 -12.93
N SER A 367 -3.66 -14.07 -12.08
CA SER A 367 -4.14 -14.61 -10.80
C SER A 367 -5.16 -15.74 -10.98
N THR A 368 -5.93 -15.76 -12.07
CA THR A 368 -6.84 -16.87 -12.38
C THR A 368 -6.11 -18.09 -12.93
N GLU A 369 -5.03 -17.90 -13.70
CA GLU A 369 -4.20 -18.99 -14.23
C GLU A 369 -3.47 -19.74 -13.10
N LEU A 370 -2.85 -19.02 -12.15
CA LEU A 370 -2.18 -19.61 -10.98
C LEU A 370 -3.15 -20.43 -10.10
N ARG A 371 -4.39 -19.97 -9.91
CA ARG A 371 -5.43 -20.72 -9.15
C ARG A 371 -5.92 -21.99 -9.84
N LEU A 372 -5.69 -22.13 -11.14
CA LEU A 372 -6.03 -23.34 -11.89
C LEU A 372 -4.87 -24.34 -11.86
N GLU A 373 -3.63 -23.87 -11.79
CA GLU A 373 -2.44 -24.72 -11.64
C GLU A 373 -2.34 -25.35 -10.24
N ASP A 374 -2.75 -24.66 -9.17
CA ASP A 374 -2.78 -25.21 -7.79
C ASP A 374 -3.87 -26.27 -7.55
N ARG A 375 -4.77 -26.49 -8.52
CA ARG A 375 -5.89 -27.45 -8.42
C ARG A 375 -5.64 -28.80 -9.09
N TYR A 376 -4.44 -29.01 -9.65
CA TYR A 376 -3.97 -30.26 -10.23
C TYR A 376 -2.68 -30.71 -9.54
#